data_AF-W9DA68-F1
#
_entry.id   AF-W9DA68-F1
#
_cell.length_a   1.000
_cell.length_b   1.000
_cell.length_c   1.000
_cell.angle_alpha   90.00
_cell.angle_beta   90.00
_cell.angle_gamma   90.00
#
_symmetry.space_group_name_H-M   'P 1'
#
loop_
_entity.id
_entity.type
_entity.pdbx_description
1 polymer ?
#
loop_
_entity_poly.entity_id
_entity_poly.type
_entity_poly.pdbx_seq_one_letter_code
_entity_poly.pdbx_strand_id
1 'polypeptide(L)'
;MHHAQLDWGLGGLTDITDLAPACPKHNRMVSNEPGGYTTRMVREGPDEGRCAWRLNAEPGAPPNPERINRRPDIPRRFNEQLKQVRNEIHGPEPESGDTPRLQMRQIIDLRNASDAEATLASILLAAAYPHR
;
A
#
# COMPACT_ATOMS: atom_id res chain seq x y z
N MET A 1 19.12 -8.68 -9.89
CA MET A 1 18.01 -9.05 -8.97
C MET A 1 18.55 -10.09 -8.02
N HIS A 2 18.07 -10.11 -6.78
CA HIS A 2 18.34 -11.17 -5.81
C HIS A 2 17.04 -11.59 -5.15
N HIS A 3 16.97 -12.84 -4.71
CA HIS A 3 15.82 -13.34 -3.97
C HIS A 3 15.96 -12.88 -2.53
N ALA A 4 15.17 -11.86 -2.19
CA ALA A 4 15.29 -11.14 -0.93
C ALA A 4 14.56 -11.83 0.22
N GLN A 5 13.49 -12.58 -0.07
CA GLN A 5 12.74 -13.28 0.97
C GLN A 5 13.39 -14.61 1.37
N LEU A 6 13.84 -15.39 0.38
CA LEU A 6 14.51 -16.67 0.56
C LEU A 6 15.48 -16.83 -0.60
N ASP A 7 16.73 -17.21 -0.34
CA ASP A 7 17.72 -17.37 -1.41
C ASP A 7 17.31 -18.46 -2.42
N TRP A 8 17.69 -18.28 -3.69
CA TRP A 8 17.40 -19.25 -4.76
C TRP A 8 17.94 -20.65 -4.43
N GLY A 9 19.16 -20.74 -3.90
CA GLY A 9 19.78 -22.01 -3.51
C GLY A 9 19.05 -22.72 -2.37
N LEU A 10 18.17 -22.01 -1.66
CA LEU A 10 17.34 -22.52 -0.57
C LEU A 10 15.87 -22.71 -0.98
N GLY A 11 15.56 -22.63 -2.28
CA GLY A 11 14.21 -22.81 -2.82
C GLY A 11 13.39 -21.52 -2.97
N GLY A 12 14.03 -20.36 -2.94
CA GLY A 12 13.37 -19.08 -3.19
C GLY A 12 12.73 -18.98 -4.58
N LEU A 13 11.50 -18.50 -4.63
CA LEU A 13 10.76 -18.31 -5.89
C LEU A 13 11.13 -16.98 -6.56
N THR A 14 10.91 -16.89 -7.88
CA THR A 14 11.06 -15.66 -8.67
C THR A 14 9.79 -14.82 -8.63
N ASP A 15 9.18 -14.70 -7.46
CA ASP A 15 8.01 -13.85 -7.28
C ASP A 15 8.44 -12.39 -7.24
N ILE A 16 7.82 -11.55 -8.06
CA ILE A 16 8.24 -10.14 -8.20
C ILE A 16 8.22 -9.38 -6.86
N THR A 17 7.38 -9.79 -5.93
CA THR A 17 7.24 -9.22 -4.58
C THR A 17 8.32 -9.68 -3.60
N ASP A 18 9.08 -10.71 -3.95
CA ASP A 18 10.09 -11.34 -3.10
C ASP A 18 11.52 -11.11 -3.62
N LEU A 19 11.65 -10.40 -4.74
CA LEU A 19 12.92 -9.99 -5.32
C LEU A 19 13.28 -8.55 -4.93
N ALA A 20 14.57 -8.28 -4.82
CA ALA A 20 15.06 -6.91 -4.73
C ALA A 20 16.26 -6.64 -5.65
N PRO A 21 16.41 -5.40 -6.15
CA PRO A 21 17.57 -5.03 -6.95
C PRO A 21 18.83 -4.99 -6.06
N ALA A 22 19.91 -5.58 -6.55
CA ALA A 22 21.24 -5.51 -5.94
C ALA A 22 22.30 -5.55 -7.05
N CYS A 23 23.43 -4.88 -6.84
CA CYS A 23 24.59 -5.04 -7.72
C CYS A 23 25.31 -6.37 -7.41
N PRO A 24 26.13 -6.91 -8.34
CA PRO A 24 26.78 -8.21 -8.13
C PRO A 24 27.62 -8.30 -6.86
N LYS A 25 28.28 -7.21 -6.44
CA LYS A 25 29.09 -7.17 -5.22
C LYS A 25 28.23 -7.39 -3.97
N HIS A 26 27.15 -6.63 -3.81
CA HIS A 26 26.29 -6.76 -2.63
C HIS A 26 25.44 -8.04 -2.66
N ASN A 27 25.09 -8.54 -3.85
CA ASN A 27 24.42 -9.83 -3.99
C ASN A 27 25.26 -10.98 -3.38
N ARG A 28 26.57 -10.99 -3.62
CA ARG A 28 27.49 -12.01 -3.07
C ARG A 28 27.71 -11.89 -1.56
N MET A 29 27.28 -10.80 -0.94
CA MET A 29 27.37 -10.64 0.52
C MET A 29 26.16 -11.25 1.25
N VAL A 30 25.13 -11.68 0.52
CA VAL A 30 23.97 -12.37 1.10
C VAL A 30 24.39 -13.78 1.50
N SER A 31 24.27 -14.10 2.78
CA SER A 31 24.56 -15.42 3.34
C SER A 31 23.91 -15.57 4.72
N ASN A 32 23.90 -16.79 5.25
CA ASN A 32 23.47 -17.05 6.63
C ASN A 32 24.65 -17.07 7.63
N GLU A 33 25.88 -16.83 7.16
CA GLU A 33 27.08 -16.87 7.98
C GLU A 33 27.33 -15.54 8.72
N PRO A 34 27.99 -15.55 9.89
CA PRO A 34 28.47 -14.33 10.54
C PRO A 34 29.29 -13.44 9.59
N GLY A 35 29.11 -12.12 9.67
CA GLY A 35 29.74 -11.16 8.77
C GLY A 35 29.11 -11.06 7.37
N GLY A 36 28.23 -11.99 7.00
CA GLY A 36 27.34 -11.88 5.85
C GLY A 36 26.08 -11.05 6.14
N TYR A 37 25.18 -10.99 5.17
CA TYR A 37 23.90 -10.31 5.30
C TYR A 37 22.73 -11.25 5.06
N THR A 38 21.76 -11.26 5.96
CA THR A 38 20.42 -11.78 5.67
C THR A 38 19.53 -10.66 5.13
N THR A 39 18.64 -11.04 4.23
CA THR A 39 17.59 -10.17 3.69
C THR A 39 16.22 -10.77 3.96
N ARG A 40 15.19 -9.91 4.01
CA ARG A 40 13.79 -10.31 4.01
C ARG A 40 12.93 -9.21 3.40
N MET A 41 11.74 -9.56 2.92
CA MET A 41 10.72 -8.58 2.62
C MET A 41 9.99 -8.17 3.90
N VAL A 42 9.77 -6.86 4.07
CA VAL A 42 8.91 -6.34 5.14
C VAL A 42 7.46 -6.57 4.73
N ARG A 43 6.69 -7.21 5.60
CA ARG A 43 5.30 -7.61 5.31
C ARG A 43 4.25 -6.71 5.95
N GLU A 44 4.66 -5.79 6.82
CA GLU A 44 3.74 -4.93 7.57
C GLU A 44 4.39 -3.59 7.95
N GLY A 45 3.55 -2.59 8.20
CA GLY A 45 3.95 -1.28 8.66
C GLY A 45 4.43 -0.34 7.56
N PRO A 46 5.01 0.82 7.93
CA PRO A 46 5.36 1.89 6.97
C PRO A 46 6.38 1.50 5.88
N ASP A 47 7.11 0.41 6.11
CA ASP A 47 8.12 -0.11 5.18
C ASP A 47 7.65 -1.39 4.46
N GLU A 48 6.38 -1.76 4.54
CA GLU A 48 5.82 -2.91 3.82
C GLU A 48 6.22 -2.89 2.33
N GLY A 49 6.60 -4.06 1.81
CA GLY A 49 7.08 -4.23 0.44
C GLY A 49 8.53 -3.80 0.22
N ARG A 50 9.24 -3.29 1.24
CA ARG A 50 10.68 -3.00 1.15
C ARG A 50 11.52 -4.20 1.57
N CYS A 51 12.71 -4.31 1.01
CA CYS A 51 13.71 -5.27 1.43
C CYS A 51 14.52 -4.71 2.63
N ALA A 52 14.51 -5.45 3.74
CA ALA A 52 15.33 -5.18 4.92
C ALA A 52 16.62 -6.00 4.84
N TRP A 53 17.74 -5.37 5.19
CA TRP A 53 19.06 -5.99 5.26
C TRP A 53 19.54 -6.03 6.70
N ARG A 54 20.07 -7.17 7.14
CA ARG A 54 20.65 -7.32 8.47
C ARG A 54 22.05 -7.92 8.35
N LEU A 55 23.04 -7.27 8.96
CA LEU A 55 24.36 -7.86 9.12
C LEU A 55 24.28 -8.99 10.14
N ASN A 56 24.69 -10.19 9.77
CA ASN A 56 24.67 -11.35 10.66
C ASN A 56 25.70 -11.14 11.77
N ALA A 57 25.24 -11.21 13.01
CA ALA A 57 26.09 -11.10 14.19
C ALA A 57 26.81 -12.43 14.47
N GLU A 58 27.88 -12.38 15.26
CA GLU A 58 28.53 -13.58 15.78
C GLU A 58 27.57 -14.41 16.65
N PRO A 59 27.75 -15.74 16.75
CA PRO A 59 26.94 -16.57 17.62
C PRO A 59 26.96 -16.07 19.07
N GLY A 60 25.77 -15.87 19.65
CA GLY A 60 25.61 -15.36 21.02
C GLY A 60 25.66 -13.84 21.17
N ALA A 61 26.01 -13.09 20.12
CA ALA A 61 25.87 -11.64 20.11
C ALA A 61 24.41 -11.24 19.80
N PRO A 62 23.94 -10.07 20.29
CA PRO A 62 22.63 -9.56 19.90
C PRO A 62 22.58 -9.28 18.38
N PRO A 63 21.41 -9.43 17.75
CA PRO A 63 21.25 -9.18 16.32
C PRO A 63 21.50 -7.71 15.99
N ASN A 64 22.20 -7.45 14.89
CA ASN A 64 22.33 -6.10 14.37
C ASN A 64 20.96 -5.53 13.96
N PRO A 65 20.78 -4.21 14.05
CA PRO A 65 19.58 -3.56 13.56
C PRO A 65 19.45 -3.72 12.04
N GLU A 66 18.21 -3.80 11.58
CA GLU A 66 17.92 -3.82 10.14
C GLU A 66 18.21 -2.46 9.50
N ARG A 67 18.50 -2.51 8.20
CA ARG A 67 18.69 -1.36 7.33
C ARG A 67 17.72 -1.47 6.16
N ILE A 68 16.98 -0.39 5.92
CA ILE A 68 15.96 -0.31 4.87
C ILE A 68 16.27 0.92 4.01
N ASN A 69 16.29 0.75 2.69
CA ASN A 69 16.44 1.88 1.76
C ASN A 69 15.10 2.62 1.61
N ARG A 70 14.97 3.76 2.32
CA ARG A 70 13.79 4.64 2.26
C ARG A 70 13.93 5.81 1.29
N ARG A 71 15.06 5.93 0.57
CA ARG A 71 15.25 7.03 -0.40
C ARG A 71 14.18 7.05 -1.51
N PRO A 72 13.78 5.90 -2.08
CA PRO A 72 12.63 5.86 -2.99
C PRO A 72 11.36 5.94 -2.14
N ASP A 73 10.81 7.13 -2.00
CA ASP A 73 9.51 7.36 -1.38
C ASP A 73 8.44 7.47 -2.48
N ILE A 74 8.22 6.34 -3.15
CA ILE A 74 7.31 6.25 -4.30
C ILE A 74 5.87 6.63 -3.90
N PRO A 75 5.30 6.15 -2.77
CA PRO A 75 3.95 6.54 -2.39
C PRO A 75 3.80 8.05 -2.21
N ARG A 76 4.74 8.70 -1.50
CA ARG A 76 4.69 10.16 -1.33
C ARG A 76 4.82 10.89 -2.67
N ARG A 77 5.83 10.54 -3.48
CA ARG A 77 6.05 11.19 -4.79
C ARG A 77 4.87 10.98 -5.74
N PHE A 78 4.27 9.80 -5.72
CA PHE A 78 3.09 9.49 -6.52
C PHE A 78 1.89 10.32 -6.07
N ASN A 79 1.64 10.44 -4.76
CA ASN A 79 0.58 11.29 -4.23
C ASN A 79 0.80 12.77 -4.56
N GLU A 80 2.04 13.26 -4.47
CA GLU A 80 2.41 14.63 -4.88
C GLU A 80 2.10 14.85 -6.36
N GLN A 81 2.49 13.89 -7.21
CA GLN A 81 2.23 13.96 -8.65
C GLN A 81 0.74 13.88 -8.99
N LEU A 82 -0.02 12.99 -8.34
CA LEU A 82 -1.46 12.92 -8.53
C LEU A 82 -2.16 14.22 -8.12
N LYS A 83 -1.75 14.84 -7.01
CA LYS A 83 -2.27 16.15 -6.59
C LYS A 83 -1.96 17.23 -7.62
N GLN A 84 -0.73 17.27 -8.12
CA GLN A 84 -0.31 18.21 -9.15
C GLN A 84 -1.16 18.06 -10.42
N VAL A 85 -1.24 16.85 -10.99
CA VAL A 85 -2.01 16.59 -12.23
C VAL A 85 -3.50 16.89 -12.03
N ARG A 86 -4.08 16.56 -10.87
CA ARG A 86 -5.46 16.93 -10.55
C ARG A 86 -5.67 18.44 -10.62
N ASN A 87 -4.77 19.21 -10.01
CA ASN A 87 -4.86 20.67 -9.99
C ASN A 87 -4.69 21.28 -11.38
N GLU A 88 -3.86 20.68 -12.23
CA GLU A 88 -3.67 21.11 -13.63
C GLU A 88 -4.94 20.90 -14.48
N ILE A 89 -5.63 19.76 -14.29
CA ILE A 89 -6.84 19.41 -15.08
C ILE A 89 -8.09 20.13 -14.57
N HIS A 90 -8.28 20.20 -13.25
CA HIS A 90 -9.54 20.64 -12.63
C HIS A 90 -9.43 22.01 -11.93
N GLY A 91 -8.24 22.61 -11.88
CA GLY A 91 -7.95 23.70 -10.95
C GLY A 91 -7.67 23.18 -9.54
N PRO A 92 -7.09 24.02 -8.66
CA PRO A 92 -6.92 23.66 -7.26
C PRO A 92 -8.28 23.36 -6.64
N GLU A 93 -8.32 22.34 -5.78
CA GLU A 93 -9.52 22.08 -4.99
C GLU A 93 -9.85 23.37 -4.21
N PRO A 94 -11.05 23.95 -4.36
CA PRO A 94 -11.40 25.15 -3.61
C PRO A 94 -11.25 24.80 -2.13
N GLU A 95 -10.65 25.69 -1.33
CA GLU A 95 -10.71 25.54 0.12
C GLU A 95 -12.15 25.24 0.48
N SER A 96 -12.36 24.19 1.28
CA SER A 96 -13.69 23.88 1.78
C SER A 96 -14.11 25.09 2.59
N GLY A 97 -14.84 26.01 1.95
CA GLY A 97 -15.55 27.04 2.68
C GLY A 97 -16.42 26.35 3.73
N ASP A 98 -16.78 27.09 4.78
CA ASP A 98 -17.74 26.66 5.81
C ASP A 98 -19.13 26.30 5.25
N THR A 99 -19.31 26.23 3.93
CA THR A 99 -20.43 25.59 3.30
C THR A 99 -20.44 24.10 3.70
N PRO A 100 -21.41 23.66 4.52
CA PRO A 100 -21.56 22.24 4.77
C PRO A 100 -21.79 21.59 3.42
N ARG A 101 -20.84 20.77 2.98
CA ARG A 101 -21.06 19.88 1.86
C ARG A 101 -22.22 19.00 2.28
N LEU A 102 -23.41 19.29 1.74
CA LEU A 102 -24.58 18.41 1.83
C LEU A 102 -24.18 17.12 1.11
N GLN A 103 -23.50 16.21 1.81
CA GLN A 103 -23.57 14.81 1.48
C GLN A 103 -24.98 14.40 1.85
N MET A 104 -25.91 14.55 0.91
CA MET A 104 -27.21 13.93 1.01
C MET A 104 -27.01 12.42 0.87
N ARG A 105 -26.44 11.81 1.90
CA ARG A 105 -26.49 10.37 2.11
C ARG A 105 -27.80 10.12 2.82
N GLN A 106 -28.90 10.27 2.08
CA GLN A 106 -30.18 9.70 2.53
C GLN A 106 -30.02 8.20 2.47
N ILE A 107 -29.55 7.62 3.58
CA ILE A 107 -29.66 6.18 3.80
C ILE A 107 -31.14 5.94 4.08
N ILE A 108 -31.88 5.52 3.05
CA ILE A 108 -33.21 4.98 3.26
C ILE A 108 -33.01 3.61 3.91
N ASP A 109 -33.06 3.57 5.24
CA ASP A 109 -32.96 2.32 5.99
C ASP A 109 -34.30 1.57 5.92
N LEU A 110 -34.41 0.69 4.94
CA LEU A 110 -35.62 -0.12 4.72
C LEU A 110 -35.63 -1.43 5.52
N ARG A 111 -34.66 -1.65 6.42
CA ARG A 111 -34.50 -2.96 7.10
C ARG A 111 -35.73 -3.38 7.92
N ASN A 112 -36.55 -2.42 8.35
CA ASN A 112 -37.81 -2.64 9.07
C ASN A 112 -39.00 -1.94 8.41
N ALA A 113 -38.91 -1.57 7.14
CA ALA A 113 -39.99 -0.88 6.45
C ALA A 113 -41.19 -1.84 6.28
N SER A 114 -42.40 -1.31 6.50
CA SER A 114 -43.62 -1.99 6.06
C SER A 114 -43.68 -2.06 4.53
N ASP A 115 -44.50 -2.97 4.00
CA ASP A 115 -44.67 -3.12 2.55
C ASP A 115 -45.11 -1.82 1.86
N ALA A 116 -45.93 -1.01 2.55
CA ALA A 116 -46.37 0.29 2.05
C ALA A 116 -45.22 1.30 1.96
N GLU A 117 -44.35 1.32 2.96
CA GLU A 117 -43.17 2.21 3.00
C GLU A 117 -42.11 1.80 1.99
N ALA A 118 -41.88 0.49 1.82
CA ALA A 118 -40.98 -0.05 0.81
C ALA A 118 -41.48 0.29 -0.60
N THR A 119 -42.79 0.15 -0.85
CA THR A 119 -43.42 0.49 -2.13
C THR A 119 -43.28 1.97 -2.45
N LEU A 120 -43.55 2.84 -1.47
CA LEU A 120 -43.39 4.29 -1.65
C LEU A 120 -41.93 4.67 -1.93
N ALA A 121 -40.98 4.07 -1.21
CA ALA A 121 -39.56 4.28 -1.45
C ALA A 121 -39.14 3.85 -2.87
N SER A 122 -39.59 2.68 -3.33
CA SER A 122 -39.34 2.21 -4.70
C SER A 122 -39.90 3.15 -5.78
N ILE A 123 -41.10 3.70 -5.59
CA ILE A 123 -41.70 4.67 -6.52
C ILE A 123 -40.86 5.96 -6.56
N LEU A 124 -40.45 6.47 -5.40
CA LEU A 124 -39.62 7.67 -5.32
C LEU A 124 -38.24 7.47 -5.97
N LEU A 125 -37.63 6.30 -5.77
CA LEU A 125 -36.37 5.91 -6.42
C LEU A 125 -36.53 5.82 -7.94
N ALA A 126 -37.60 5.19 -8.44
CA ALA A 126 -37.86 5.08 -9.87
C ALA A 126 -38.10 6.45 -10.54
N ALA A 127 -38.78 7.37 -9.84
CA ALA A 127 -38.99 8.74 -10.31
C ALA A 127 -37.70 9.57 -10.29
N ALA A 128 -36.83 9.37 -9.29
CA ALA A 128 -35.55 10.07 -9.18
C ALA A 128 -34.51 9.55 -10.18
N TYR A 129 -34.59 8.28 -10.59
CA TYR A 129 -33.66 7.62 -11.49
C TYR A 129 -34.38 6.88 -12.63
N PRO A 130 -34.98 7.60 -13.60
CA PRO A 130 -35.64 6.97 -14.73
C PRO A 130 -34.60 6.20 -15.56
N HIS A 131 -34.83 4.90 -15.73
CA HIS A 131 -34.04 4.08 -16.66
C HIS A 131 -34.28 4.61 -18.09
N ARG A 132 -33.20 5.00 -18.78
CA ARG A 132 -33.23 5.34 -20.21
C ARG A 132 -33.20 4.09 -21.07
#